data_AF-A0A933P1V4-F1
#
_entry.id   AF-A0A933P1V4-F1
#
_cell.length_a   1.000
_cell.length_b   1.000
_cell.length_c   1.000
_cell.angle_alpha   90.00
_cell.angle_beta   90.00
_cell.angle_gamma   90.00
#
_symmetry.space_group_name_H-M   'P 1'
#
loop_
_entity.id
_entity.type
_entity.pdbx_description
1 polymer ?
#
loop_
_entity_poly.entity_id
_entity_poly.type
_entity_poly.pdbx_seq_one_letter_code
_entity_poly.pdbx_strand_id
1 'polypeptide(L)'
;MKARCFFFNILIFLGISIFISSCKKAATTVEPTTTVSGCDALAGSSWTPNISGVSDSNHNDSGVAVYKTSYTGQGLLTGLAQSYDASSSHVITFSGLDVSTDLLSNGSVTLVAEAKDFPTSQLTQGNAYPVLISLNDGTNELVNISGCTSGFYTCTSGNCVAKTGCGPDPDGTGGSAVLGVTASDRRTGWDQYQHLGLSDYTSVNIFPTCNWTSGSPSCAFATSPGNFFSGGKLRTGTYTAKYILLTSNYSTVGDSYSASVKLTIIRKKDGNAGSGSNGALDINVIFVGNKVINQSRTDKGKQNLDALFTHVYNHYYTQNSASTAIKLGTINVYEWTCENGGDSYATISTSDAYKLFQAGSAQVSASAETKAVNVFLATSITYTGTGTVLGMAGGIPGAMVNGTGSSGAVFASLNKLNTYNPNCTPGSDCPIGLQESAFIDMGSTVSHEMGHFLGLNHPSESAGTEHDKLPDTPQCTTTGSGAVITISSCRSECNSVCTASQYISNPFCSDKSECQFNHIMWWTSKNYNSSGQGDGNIFSTNSGSIINYNPYVQ
;
A
#
# COMPACT_ATOMS: atom_id res chain seq x y z
N MET A 1 12.59 15.94 -38.71
CA MET A 1 13.19 15.30 -39.91
C MET A 1 12.59 13.92 -40.08
N LYS A 2 12.11 13.57 -41.28
CA LYS A 2 11.45 12.29 -41.58
C LYS A 2 12.49 11.17 -41.71
N ALA A 3 12.33 10.08 -40.96
CA ALA A 3 13.04 8.81 -41.21
C ALA A 3 12.00 7.73 -41.54
N ARG A 4 12.14 7.14 -42.73
CA ARG A 4 11.35 6.01 -43.24
C ARG A 4 12.13 4.72 -42.94
N CYS A 5 11.45 3.71 -42.39
CA CYS A 5 12.00 2.35 -42.29
C CYS A 5 11.70 1.57 -43.57
N PHE A 6 12.73 0.95 -44.16
CA PHE A 6 12.64 0.00 -45.27
C PHE A 6 12.49 -1.42 -44.72
N PHE A 7 11.60 -2.22 -45.31
CA PHE A 7 11.51 -3.67 -45.11
C PHE A 7 12.36 -4.41 -46.16
N PHE A 8 13.06 -5.45 -45.74
CA PHE A 8 13.52 -6.53 -46.63
C PHE A 8 13.28 -7.88 -45.95
N ASN A 9 12.59 -8.77 -46.66
CA ASN A 9 12.42 -10.19 -46.35
C ASN A 9 13.48 -11.00 -47.12
N ILE A 10 14.25 -11.87 -46.44
CA ILE A 10 14.89 -13.06 -47.03
C ILE A 10 14.86 -14.21 -46.01
N LEU A 11 14.50 -15.39 -46.51
CA LEU A 11 14.33 -16.69 -45.84
C LEU A 11 15.67 -17.49 -45.70
N ILE A 12 15.83 -18.17 -44.54
CA ILE A 12 16.37 -19.53 -44.24
C ILE A 12 17.84 -19.88 -44.55
N PHE A 13 18.64 -20.25 -43.52
CA PHE A 13 19.16 -21.62 -43.26
C PHE A 13 19.92 -21.76 -41.90
N LEU A 14 19.90 -22.99 -41.38
CA LEU A 14 20.41 -23.53 -40.10
C LEU A 14 21.79 -23.04 -39.59
N GLY A 15 21.88 -22.88 -38.26
CA GLY A 15 23.15 -22.89 -37.51
C GLY A 15 22.95 -22.50 -36.05
N ILE A 16 22.70 -23.47 -35.16
CA ILE A 16 22.59 -23.25 -33.71
C ILE A 16 24.00 -22.96 -33.16
N SER A 17 24.27 -21.69 -32.90
CA SER A 17 25.36 -21.23 -32.04
C SER A 17 24.76 -20.73 -30.73
N ILE A 18 25.09 -21.39 -29.64
CA ILE A 18 24.74 -20.98 -28.28
C ILE A 18 25.56 -19.72 -27.95
N PHE A 19 24.91 -18.55 -27.99
CA PHE A 19 25.45 -17.32 -27.43
C PHE A 19 24.90 -17.13 -26.01
N ILE A 20 25.78 -17.25 -25.02
CA ILE A 20 25.52 -16.77 -23.65
C ILE A 20 25.57 -15.24 -23.71
N SER A 21 24.40 -14.61 -23.73
CA SER A 21 24.26 -13.16 -23.62
C SER A 21 24.18 -12.76 -22.13
N SER A 22 25.27 -12.25 -21.57
CA SER A 22 25.21 -11.47 -20.34
C SER A 22 24.49 -10.15 -20.61
N CYS A 23 23.25 -10.02 -20.14
CA CYS A 23 22.57 -8.73 -20.03
C CYS A 23 23.25 -7.87 -18.98
N LYS A 24 24.18 -7.00 -19.40
CA LYS A 24 24.53 -5.81 -18.62
C LYS A 24 23.36 -4.82 -18.72
N LYS A 25 22.80 -4.47 -17.56
CA LYS A 25 21.78 -3.44 -17.35
C LYS A 25 22.25 -2.14 -18.00
N ALA A 26 21.59 -1.70 -19.06
CA ALA A 26 21.81 -0.37 -19.63
C ALA A 26 21.11 0.64 -18.71
N ALA A 27 21.89 1.42 -17.96
CA ALA A 27 21.39 2.63 -17.36
C ALA A 27 21.02 3.57 -18.51
N THR A 28 19.74 3.91 -18.64
CA THR A 28 19.27 4.96 -19.55
C THR A 28 19.86 6.29 -19.05
N THR A 29 20.99 6.69 -19.63
CA THR A 29 21.52 8.04 -19.49
C THR A 29 20.56 8.99 -20.20
N VAL A 30 19.71 9.65 -19.43
CA VAL A 30 18.93 10.80 -19.86
C VAL A 30 19.94 11.90 -20.21
N GLU A 31 19.92 12.40 -21.45
CA GLU A 31 20.78 13.52 -21.83
C GLU A 31 20.44 14.76 -20.99
N PRO A 32 21.44 15.54 -20.54
CA PRO A 32 21.21 16.67 -19.65
C PRO A 32 20.56 17.83 -20.43
N THR A 33 19.23 17.87 -20.41
CA THR A 33 18.47 19.04 -20.83
C THR A 33 18.57 20.11 -19.75
N THR A 34 19.28 21.20 -20.07
CA THR A 34 19.37 22.47 -19.32
C THR A 34 19.89 22.34 -17.89
N THR A 35 21.09 22.84 -17.62
CA THR A 35 21.60 23.04 -16.25
C THR A 35 20.62 23.91 -15.47
N VAL A 36 19.84 23.30 -14.59
CA VAL A 36 19.04 24.02 -13.59
C VAL A 36 20.04 24.69 -12.64
N SER A 37 20.21 26.01 -12.77
CA SER A 37 21.08 26.75 -11.85
C SER A 37 20.50 26.70 -10.44
N GLY A 38 21.23 26.15 -9.48
CA GLY A 38 20.84 26.11 -8.07
C GLY A 38 20.78 24.73 -7.41
N CYS A 39 21.03 23.63 -8.15
CA CYS A 39 21.12 22.30 -7.55
C CYS A 39 22.48 22.06 -6.88
N ASP A 40 22.49 21.54 -5.65
CA ASP A 40 23.72 21.11 -4.98
C ASP A 40 24.40 20.00 -5.77
N ALA A 41 25.72 20.08 -5.94
CA ALA A 41 26.48 19.03 -6.62
C ALA A 41 26.34 17.70 -5.88
N LEU A 42 26.14 16.61 -6.64
CA LEU A 42 26.13 15.26 -6.08
C LEU A 42 27.56 14.72 -5.95
N ALA A 43 27.90 14.20 -4.76
CA ALA A 43 29.21 13.63 -4.48
C ALA A 43 29.12 12.16 -4.07
N GLY A 44 30.17 11.38 -4.37
CA GLY A 44 30.22 9.94 -4.07
C GLY A 44 29.42 9.08 -5.06
N SER A 45 29.46 7.76 -4.85
CA SER A 45 28.68 6.78 -5.62
C SER A 45 27.35 6.46 -4.96
N SER A 46 26.33 6.16 -5.78
CA SER A 46 25.02 5.71 -5.30
C SER A 46 25.14 4.49 -4.38
N TRP A 47 24.19 4.36 -3.45
CA TRP A 47 24.12 3.19 -2.58
C TRP A 47 23.77 1.94 -3.40
N THR A 48 24.52 0.87 -3.16
CA THR A 48 24.19 -0.47 -3.68
C THR A 48 23.80 -1.31 -2.47
N PRO A 49 22.55 -1.80 -2.38
CA PRO A 49 22.09 -2.55 -1.22
C PRO A 49 22.95 -3.78 -0.94
N ASN A 50 23.41 -3.93 0.29
CA ASN A 50 24.13 -5.09 0.79
C ASN A 50 23.43 -5.67 2.03
N ILE A 51 22.27 -6.28 1.82
CA ILE A 51 21.46 -6.89 2.88
C ILE A 51 21.51 -8.41 2.72
N SER A 52 22.01 -9.11 3.75
CA SER A 52 22.05 -10.57 3.74
C SER A 52 20.65 -11.18 3.67
N GLY A 53 20.46 -12.16 2.78
CA GLY A 53 19.19 -12.85 2.59
C GLY A 53 18.23 -12.17 1.60
N VAL A 54 18.53 -10.95 1.14
CA VAL A 54 17.79 -10.26 0.07
C VAL A 54 18.32 -10.73 -1.28
N SER A 55 17.46 -11.27 -2.14
CA SER A 55 17.84 -11.79 -3.45
C SER A 55 16.63 -12.02 -4.35
N ASP A 56 16.80 -11.77 -5.66
CA ASP A 56 15.83 -12.17 -6.70
C ASP A 56 15.48 -13.67 -6.65
N SER A 57 16.42 -14.51 -6.19
CA SER A 57 16.20 -15.95 -6.01
C SER A 57 15.19 -16.31 -4.92
N ASN A 58 14.75 -15.33 -4.12
CA ASN A 58 13.69 -15.54 -3.14
C ASN A 58 12.31 -15.64 -3.78
N HIS A 59 12.13 -15.10 -5.00
CA HIS A 59 10.88 -15.22 -5.73
C HIS A 59 10.62 -16.66 -6.18
N ASN A 60 9.36 -17.09 -6.09
CA ASN A 60 8.91 -18.35 -6.67
C ASN A 60 7.93 -18.11 -7.82
N ASP A 61 8.43 -17.40 -8.84
CA ASP A 61 7.70 -17.03 -10.06
C ASP A 61 7.18 -18.26 -10.86
N SER A 62 7.62 -19.49 -10.55
CA SER A 62 7.16 -20.69 -11.25
C SER A 62 5.70 -21.05 -10.95
N GLY A 63 5.19 -20.64 -9.78
CA GLY A 63 3.82 -20.89 -9.31
C GLY A 63 2.94 -19.64 -9.21
N VAL A 64 3.52 -18.45 -9.45
CA VAL A 64 2.84 -17.16 -9.34
C VAL A 64 2.88 -16.41 -10.67
N ALA A 65 1.74 -15.88 -11.08
CA ALA A 65 1.64 -15.01 -12.25
C ALA A 65 0.74 -13.81 -11.96
N VAL A 66 1.18 -12.63 -12.39
CA VAL A 66 0.39 -11.40 -12.29
C VAL A 66 0.02 -10.90 -13.68
N TYR A 67 -1.26 -10.66 -13.90
CA TYR A 67 -1.81 -10.15 -15.16
C TYR A 67 -2.39 -8.76 -14.94
N LYS A 68 -2.11 -7.84 -15.86
CA LYS A 68 -2.63 -6.47 -15.83
C LYS A 68 -3.42 -6.16 -17.08
N THR A 69 -4.58 -5.54 -16.94
CA THR A 69 -5.39 -5.06 -18.06
C THR A 69 -6.02 -3.72 -17.68
N SER A 70 -6.10 -2.79 -18.61
CA SER A 70 -6.68 -1.47 -18.35
C SER A 70 -7.85 -1.18 -19.28
N TYR A 71 -8.82 -0.47 -18.75
CA TYR A 71 -10.03 0.00 -19.40
C TYR A 71 -10.18 1.50 -19.15
N THR A 72 -10.86 2.20 -20.05
CA THR A 72 -11.22 3.60 -19.87
C THR A 72 -12.72 3.76 -20.04
N GLY A 73 -13.34 4.51 -19.13
CA GLY A 73 -14.73 4.92 -19.20
C GLY A 73 -14.83 6.42 -18.97
N GLN A 74 -15.99 7.01 -19.26
CA GLN A 74 -16.28 8.41 -18.98
C GLN A 74 -17.67 8.50 -18.36
N GLY A 75 -17.84 9.40 -17.40
CA GLY A 75 -19.12 9.64 -16.74
C GLY A 75 -19.23 11.07 -16.23
N LEU A 76 -20.45 11.45 -15.88
CA LEU A 76 -20.69 12.72 -15.20
C LEU A 76 -20.09 12.70 -13.80
N LEU A 77 -19.69 13.88 -13.35
CA LEU A 77 -19.30 14.12 -11.97
C LEU A 77 -20.53 14.12 -11.07
N THR A 78 -20.39 13.59 -9.85
CA THR A 78 -21.46 13.52 -8.86
C THR A 78 -21.05 14.25 -7.58
N GLY A 79 -21.85 15.22 -7.13
CA GLY A 79 -21.64 15.91 -5.85
C GLY A 79 -21.87 15.00 -4.63
N LEU A 80 -21.31 15.37 -3.49
CA LEU A 80 -21.36 14.60 -2.24
C LEU A 80 -22.78 14.25 -1.78
N ALA A 81 -23.72 15.18 -1.96
CA ALA A 81 -25.15 15.03 -1.60
C ALA A 81 -26.05 14.95 -2.84
N GLN A 82 -25.47 14.73 -4.02
CA GLN A 82 -26.21 14.67 -5.27
C GLN A 82 -26.82 13.28 -5.44
N SER A 83 -28.11 13.26 -5.77
CA SER A 83 -28.78 12.03 -6.15
C SER A 83 -28.25 11.51 -7.49
N TYR A 84 -28.12 10.20 -7.61
CA TYR A 84 -27.85 9.53 -8.87
C TYR A 84 -28.81 8.35 -9.04
N ASP A 85 -29.07 8.00 -10.30
CA ASP A 85 -29.73 6.74 -10.64
C ASP A 85 -28.70 5.73 -11.15
N ALA A 86 -28.89 4.46 -10.84
CA ALA A 86 -28.01 3.37 -11.25
C ALA A 86 -27.93 3.21 -12.78
N SER A 87 -28.91 3.75 -13.51
CA SER A 87 -28.94 3.80 -14.98
C SER A 87 -28.47 5.14 -15.59
N SER A 88 -28.13 6.12 -14.74
CA SER A 88 -27.75 7.46 -15.20
C SER A 88 -26.31 7.52 -15.72
N SER A 89 -26.00 8.61 -16.44
CA SER A 89 -24.65 8.93 -16.91
C SER A 89 -23.65 9.26 -15.79
N HIS A 90 -24.09 9.33 -14.54
CA HIS A 90 -23.23 9.40 -13.35
C HIS A 90 -22.55 8.06 -13.04
N VAL A 91 -23.07 6.95 -13.57
CA VAL A 91 -22.53 5.60 -13.36
C VAL A 91 -21.70 5.15 -14.55
N ILE A 92 -20.41 4.94 -14.32
CA ILE A 92 -19.47 4.42 -15.30
C ILE A 92 -19.45 2.89 -15.17
N THR A 93 -19.84 2.19 -16.23
CA THR A 93 -19.89 0.72 -16.26
C THR A 93 -18.75 0.15 -17.08
N PHE A 94 -17.93 -0.69 -16.45
CA PHE A 94 -16.90 -1.49 -17.08
C PHE A 94 -17.36 -2.95 -17.15
N SER A 95 -17.94 -3.35 -18.28
CA SER A 95 -18.32 -4.74 -18.54
C SER A 95 -17.18 -5.50 -19.23
N GLY A 96 -17.22 -6.82 -19.20
CA GLY A 96 -16.23 -7.61 -19.93
C GLY A 96 -14.90 -7.79 -19.18
N LEU A 97 -14.87 -7.52 -17.88
CA LEU A 97 -13.65 -7.65 -17.08
C LEU A 97 -13.27 -9.12 -16.98
N ASP A 98 -12.21 -9.51 -17.70
CA ASP A 98 -11.77 -10.90 -17.78
C ASP A 98 -11.17 -11.39 -16.44
N VAL A 99 -11.87 -12.31 -15.78
CA VAL A 99 -11.37 -13.12 -14.65
C VAL A 99 -11.57 -14.60 -14.98
N SER A 100 -11.40 -14.98 -16.25
CA SER A 100 -11.67 -16.36 -16.71
C SER A 100 -10.61 -17.37 -16.25
N THR A 101 -9.40 -16.90 -15.94
CA THR A 101 -8.32 -17.74 -15.40
C THR A 101 -8.59 -18.11 -13.93
N ASP A 102 -8.51 -19.40 -13.58
CA ASP A 102 -8.47 -19.84 -12.18
C ASP A 102 -7.22 -19.23 -11.50
N LEU A 103 -7.48 -18.30 -10.59
CA LEU A 103 -6.47 -17.58 -9.81
C LEU A 103 -5.88 -18.43 -8.68
N LEU A 104 -6.40 -19.66 -8.50
CA LEU A 104 -5.98 -20.62 -7.49
C LEU A 104 -6.27 -20.10 -6.07
N SER A 105 -5.76 -20.79 -5.06
CA SER A 105 -6.15 -20.58 -3.66
C SER A 105 -5.45 -19.41 -2.96
N ASN A 106 -4.34 -18.90 -3.51
CA ASN A 106 -3.63 -17.73 -2.98
C ASN A 106 -3.73 -16.51 -3.93
N GLY A 107 -4.60 -16.59 -4.94
CA GLY A 107 -4.79 -15.55 -5.93
C GLY A 107 -5.59 -14.35 -5.41
N SER A 108 -5.71 -13.35 -6.26
CA SER A 108 -6.51 -12.16 -5.97
C SER A 108 -6.88 -11.40 -7.23
N VAL A 109 -7.96 -10.63 -7.16
CA VAL A 109 -8.31 -9.59 -8.13
C VAL A 109 -8.17 -8.25 -7.44
N THR A 110 -7.45 -7.32 -8.06
CA THR A 110 -7.39 -5.93 -7.60
C THR A 110 -7.90 -4.99 -8.67
N LEU A 111 -8.73 -4.05 -8.25
CA LEU A 111 -9.22 -2.94 -9.07
C LEU A 111 -8.54 -1.65 -8.61
N VAL A 112 -7.73 -1.06 -9.48
CA VAL A 112 -7.15 0.28 -9.29
C VAL A 112 -7.86 1.23 -10.26
N ALA A 113 -8.72 2.10 -9.75
CA ALA A 113 -9.43 3.08 -10.57
C ALA A 113 -8.84 4.46 -10.35
N GLU A 114 -8.57 5.19 -11.43
CA GLU A 114 -8.01 6.55 -11.39
C GLU A 114 -8.93 7.51 -12.14
N ALA A 115 -9.30 8.64 -11.53
CA ALA A 115 -9.93 9.73 -12.25
C ALA A 115 -8.91 10.47 -13.13
N LYS A 116 -9.30 10.78 -14.36
CA LYS A 116 -8.52 11.49 -15.39
C LYS A 116 -9.36 12.60 -16.00
N ASP A 117 -8.70 13.59 -16.57
CA ASP A 117 -9.35 14.69 -17.31
C ASP A 117 -10.38 15.47 -16.47
N PHE A 118 -10.14 15.62 -15.17
CA PHE A 118 -11.00 16.43 -14.30
C PHE A 118 -11.01 17.91 -14.77
N PRO A 119 -12.18 18.55 -14.88
CA PRO A 119 -12.34 19.91 -15.42
C PRO A 119 -11.85 21.00 -14.44
N THR A 120 -10.55 21.02 -14.15
CA THR A 120 -9.90 21.93 -13.17
C THR A 120 -10.03 23.41 -13.52
N SER A 121 -10.26 23.77 -14.78
CA SER A 121 -10.48 25.17 -15.18
C SER A 121 -11.90 25.66 -14.88
N GLN A 122 -12.86 24.74 -14.74
CA GLN A 122 -14.25 25.05 -14.39
C GLN A 122 -14.56 24.79 -12.91
N LEU A 123 -13.94 23.76 -12.33
CA LEU A 123 -14.05 23.43 -10.91
C LEU A 123 -12.77 23.84 -10.20
N THR A 124 -12.80 25.06 -9.65
CA THR A 124 -11.63 25.71 -9.04
C THR A 124 -11.26 25.17 -7.66
N GLN A 125 -12.09 24.30 -7.08
CA GLN A 125 -11.89 23.68 -5.78
C GLN A 125 -12.19 22.19 -5.87
N GLY A 126 -11.56 21.38 -5.02
CA GLY A 126 -11.83 19.95 -4.98
C GLY A 126 -11.34 19.19 -6.21
N ASN A 127 -11.74 17.91 -6.27
CA ASN A 127 -11.30 16.91 -7.23
C ASN A 127 -12.39 15.85 -7.41
N ALA A 128 -12.17 14.84 -8.26
CA ALA A 128 -13.06 13.69 -8.39
C ALA A 128 -12.37 12.37 -8.01
N TYR A 129 -13.12 11.50 -7.34
CA TYR A 129 -12.66 10.19 -6.88
C TYR A 129 -13.53 9.11 -7.50
N PRO A 130 -12.93 8.08 -8.11
CA PRO A 130 -13.67 6.92 -8.59
C PRO A 130 -14.07 6.06 -7.40
N VAL A 131 -15.38 5.98 -7.14
CA VAL A 131 -15.97 5.24 -6.03
C VAL A 131 -16.59 3.95 -6.57
N LEU A 132 -16.09 2.78 -6.14
CA LEU A 132 -16.64 1.49 -6.55
C LEU A 132 -18.00 1.28 -5.88
N ILE A 133 -19.07 1.26 -6.68
CA ILE A 133 -20.44 1.09 -6.18
C ILE A 133 -21.01 -0.30 -6.46
N SER A 134 -20.48 -0.98 -7.48
CA SER A 134 -20.93 -2.32 -7.83
C SER A 134 -19.82 -3.15 -8.47
N LEU A 135 -19.77 -4.44 -8.13
CA LEU A 135 -18.90 -5.42 -8.77
C LEU A 135 -19.66 -6.73 -8.89
N ASN A 136 -20.03 -7.09 -10.10
CA ASN A 136 -20.87 -8.25 -10.39
C ASN A 136 -20.11 -9.24 -11.28
N ASP A 137 -20.17 -10.53 -11.00
CA ASP A 137 -19.48 -11.57 -11.81
C ASP A 137 -20.39 -12.32 -12.78
N GLY A 138 -21.54 -11.72 -13.10
CA GLY A 138 -22.61 -12.26 -13.91
C GLY A 138 -23.66 -13.04 -13.12
N THR A 139 -23.35 -13.43 -11.87
CA THR A 139 -24.29 -14.18 -11.02
C THR A 139 -24.51 -13.51 -9.68
N ASN A 140 -23.45 -13.05 -9.00
CA ASN A 140 -23.56 -12.39 -7.69
C ASN A 140 -22.91 -11.00 -7.72
N GLU A 141 -23.35 -10.17 -6.78
CA GLU A 141 -22.92 -8.79 -6.59
C GLU A 141 -21.96 -8.73 -5.39
N LEU A 142 -20.66 -8.71 -5.65
CA LEU A 142 -19.58 -8.70 -4.65
C LEU A 142 -19.57 -7.42 -3.82
N VAL A 143 -19.74 -6.30 -4.51
CA VAL A 143 -19.89 -4.99 -3.90
C VAL A 143 -21.25 -4.53 -4.35
N ASN A 144 -22.14 -4.23 -3.41
CA ASN A 144 -23.43 -3.66 -3.69
C ASN A 144 -23.63 -2.48 -2.76
N ILE A 145 -23.44 -1.26 -3.24
CA ILE A 145 -23.69 -0.08 -2.44
C ILE A 145 -25.20 0.23 -2.46
N SER A 146 -25.80 0.25 -1.28
CA SER A 146 -27.22 0.59 -1.09
C SER A 146 -27.37 1.87 -0.26
N GLY A 147 -28.57 2.46 -0.26
CA GLY A 147 -28.89 3.65 0.54
C GLY A 147 -28.25 4.98 0.08
N CYS A 148 -27.40 4.97 -0.94
CA CYS A 148 -26.64 6.13 -1.42
C CYS A 148 -27.27 6.87 -2.61
N THR A 149 -28.41 6.43 -3.15
CA THR A 149 -29.01 7.00 -4.38
C THR A 149 -29.42 8.47 -4.26
N SER A 150 -29.64 8.97 -3.04
CA SER A 150 -29.90 10.39 -2.78
C SER A 150 -28.65 11.18 -2.36
N GLY A 151 -27.46 10.64 -2.64
CA GLY A 151 -26.17 11.18 -2.19
C GLY A 151 -25.45 10.29 -1.18
N PHE A 152 -24.12 10.36 -1.20
CA PHE A 152 -23.24 9.64 -0.26
C PHE A 152 -23.13 10.32 1.10
N TYR A 153 -23.39 11.63 1.11
CA TYR A 153 -23.31 12.51 2.27
C TYR A 153 -24.59 13.36 2.37
N THR A 154 -24.87 13.83 3.59
CA THR A 154 -25.82 14.90 3.83
C THR A 154 -25.03 16.17 4.10
N CYS A 155 -25.22 17.20 3.27
CA CYS A 155 -24.46 18.45 3.35
C CYS A 155 -25.35 19.59 3.85
N THR A 156 -24.91 20.33 4.87
CA THR A 156 -25.59 21.51 5.41
C THR A 156 -24.56 22.59 5.73
N SER A 157 -24.74 23.79 5.17
CA SER A 157 -23.86 24.94 5.39
C SER A 157 -22.37 24.65 5.14
N GLY A 158 -22.06 23.89 4.08
CA GLY A 158 -20.68 23.53 3.72
C GLY A 158 -20.09 22.33 4.48
N ASN A 159 -20.78 21.81 5.50
CA ASN A 159 -20.37 20.62 6.22
C ASN A 159 -21.12 19.40 5.68
N CYS A 160 -20.39 18.37 5.27
CA CYS A 160 -20.95 17.12 4.77
C CYS A 160 -20.65 15.99 5.75
N VAL A 161 -21.68 15.24 6.14
CA VAL A 161 -21.56 14.05 7.00
C VAL A 161 -21.98 12.82 6.21
N ALA A 162 -21.26 11.71 6.38
CA ALA A 162 -21.60 10.46 5.71
C ALA A 162 -23.06 10.09 6.00
N LYS A 163 -23.81 9.74 4.96
CA LYS A 163 -25.23 9.45 5.10
C LYS A 163 -25.43 8.10 5.80
N THR A 164 -26.21 8.08 6.88
CA THR A 164 -26.57 6.83 7.58
C THR A 164 -27.26 5.84 6.63
N GLY A 165 -26.82 4.59 6.65
CA GLY A 165 -27.35 3.52 5.80
C GLY A 165 -26.87 3.57 4.35
N CYS A 166 -26.04 4.55 3.97
CA CYS A 166 -25.33 4.53 2.69
C CYS A 166 -24.02 3.76 2.84
N GLY A 167 -23.86 2.68 2.09
CA GLY A 167 -22.66 1.85 2.11
C GLY A 167 -22.92 0.44 1.56
N PRO A 168 -21.97 -0.50 1.72
CA PRO A 168 -22.16 -1.87 1.29
C PRO A 168 -23.35 -2.53 2.01
N ASP A 169 -24.23 -3.15 1.22
CA ASP A 169 -25.54 -3.64 1.63
C ASP A 169 -25.47 -4.58 2.85
N PRO A 170 -26.13 -4.22 3.97
CA PRO A 170 -26.20 -5.05 5.16
C PRO A 170 -27.08 -6.29 5.05
N ASP A 171 -28.05 -6.33 4.13
CA ASP A 171 -29.30 -7.09 4.33
C ASP A 171 -29.33 -8.47 3.64
N GLY A 172 -28.16 -9.09 3.44
CA GLY A 172 -28.06 -10.55 3.45
C GLY A 172 -28.58 -11.32 2.22
N THR A 173 -28.86 -10.67 1.09
CA THR A 173 -29.22 -11.40 -0.15
C THR A 173 -28.09 -11.49 -1.19
N GLY A 174 -27.18 -10.50 -1.23
CA GLY A 174 -26.09 -10.45 -2.22
C GLY A 174 -24.69 -10.81 -1.69
N GLY A 175 -24.46 -10.64 -0.38
CA GLY A 175 -23.15 -10.81 0.23
C GLY A 175 -22.16 -9.71 -0.13
N SER A 176 -21.76 -8.88 0.84
CA SER A 176 -20.70 -7.89 0.60
C SER A 176 -19.31 -8.51 0.81
N ALA A 177 -18.40 -8.19 -0.11
CA ALA A 177 -16.98 -8.41 -0.02
C ALA A 177 -16.29 -7.57 1.08
N VAL A 178 -16.96 -6.51 1.56
CA VAL A 178 -16.38 -5.61 2.56
C VAL A 178 -16.63 -6.18 3.96
N LEU A 179 -15.56 -6.35 4.72
CA LEU A 179 -15.61 -6.89 6.07
C LEU A 179 -16.38 -5.95 7.02
N GLY A 180 -17.21 -6.53 7.89
CA GLY A 180 -17.93 -5.79 8.93
C GLY A 180 -19.21 -6.48 9.37
N VAL A 181 -19.53 -6.38 10.66
CA VAL A 181 -20.77 -6.94 11.23
C VAL A 181 -21.92 -5.93 11.17
N THR A 182 -21.63 -4.64 11.31
CA THR A 182 -22.62 -3.57 11.17
C THR A 182 -22.53 -2.87 9.81
N ALA A 183 -23.59 -2.15 9.42
CA ALA A 183 -23.55 -1.28 8.24
C ALA A 183 -22.49 -0.17 8.38
N SER A 184 -22.26 0.32 9.59
CA SER A 184 -21.21 1.33 9.86
C SER A 184 -19.82 0.74 9.64
N ASP A 185 -19.55 -0.47 10.15
CA ASP A 185 -18.26 -1.14 9.95
C ASP A 185 -17.95 -1.34 8.47
N ARG A 186 -18.94 -1.83 7.71
CA ARG A 186 -18.80 -2.03 6.27
C ARG A 186 -18.57 -0.72 5.54
N ARG A 187 -19.25 0.35 5.95
CA ARG A 187 -19.04 1.68 5.37
C ARG A 187 -17.61 2.16 5.60
N THR A 188 -17.11 2.10 6.84
CA THR A 188 -15.73 2.51 7.17
C THR A 188 -14.69 1.69 6.40
N GLY A 189 -14.84 0.36 6.37
CA GLY A 189 -13.94 -0.50 5.61
C GLY A 189 -13.96 -0.23 4.11
N TRP A 190 -15.14 0.09 3.56
CA TRP A 190 -15.26 0.45 2.14
C TRP A 190 -14.66 1.83 1.83
N ASP A 191 -14.93 2.83 2.67
CA ASP A 191 -14.41 4.20 2.53
C ASP A 191 -12.88 4.21 2.48
N GLN A 192 -12.24 3.35 3.27
CA GLN A 192 -10.79 3.17 3.27
C GLN A 192 -10.25 2.74 1.91
N TYR A 193 -10.90 1.78 1.24
CA TYR A 193 -10.49 1.31 -0.10
C TYR A 193 -10.80 2.32 -1.21
N GLN A 194 -11.67 3.29 -0.93
CA GLN A 194 -12.01 4.37 -1.86
C GLN A 194 -11.15 5.63 -1.65
N HIS A 195 -10.36 5.67 -0.56
CA HIS A 195 -9.55 6.82 -0.14
C HIS A 195 -10.37 8.13 -0.04
N LEU A 196 -11.65 8.03 0.38
CA LEU A 196 -12.52 9.20 0.45
C LEU A 196 -11.97 10.25 1.43
N GLY A 197 -11.67 11.45 0.91
CA GLY A 197 -11.22 12.59 1.73
C GLY A 197 -9.72 12.83 1.69
N LEU A 198 -8.94 11.95 1.08
CA LEU A 198 -7.57 12.25 0.70
C LEU A 198 -7.54 12.98 -0.64
N SER A 199 -6.41 13.61 -0.96
CA SER A 199 -6.20 14.34 -2.21
C SER A 199 -5.77 13.43 -3.37
N ASP A 200 -5.81 12.10 -3.19
CA ASP A 200 -5.45 11.12 -4.19
C ASP A 200 -6.64 10.73 -5.09
N TYR A 201 -6.42 10.71 -6.40
CA TYR A 201 -7.50 10.49 -7.37
C TYR A 201 -7.75 9.01 -7.66
N THR A 202 -7.50 8.14 -6.68
CA THR A 202 -7.37 6.70 -6.88
C THR A 202 -8.20 5.93 -5.86
N SER A 203 -8.86 4.86 -6.29
CA SER A 203 -9.39 3.84 -5.38
C SER A 203 -8.75 2.49 -5.66
N VAL A 204 -8.50 1.72 -4.60
CA VAL A 204 -7.80 0.43 -4.67
C VAL A 204 -8.58 -0.61 -3.88
N ASN A 205 -9.18 -1.56 -4.60
CA ASN A 205 -10.01 -2.60 -4.01
C ASN A 205 -9.39 -3.97 -4.30
N ILE A 206 -8.92 -4.68 -3.27
CA ILE A 206 -8.34 -6.03 -3.37
C ILE A 206 -9.35 -7.07 -2.90
N PHE A 207 -9.61 -8.06 -3.75
CA PHE A 207 -10.48 -9.20 -3.49
C PHE A 207 -9.61 -10.48 -3.49
N PRO A 208 -9.25 -11.02 -2.32
CA PRO A 208 -8.44 -12.24 -2.23
C PRO A 208 -9.28 -13.51 -2.51
N THR A 209 -8.62 -14.56 -3.02
CA THR A 209 -9.19 -15.92 -3.07
C THR A 209 -9.09 -16.55 -1.68
N CYS A 210 -9.90 -16.11 -0.73
CA CYS A 210 -9.80 -16.71 0.60
C CYS A 210 -10.34 -18.13 0.65
N ASN A 211 -9.53 -19.06 1.15
CA ASN A 211 -9.92 -20.45 1.37
C ASN A 211 -10.02 -20.86 2.86
N TRP A 212 -9.74 -19.96 3.82
CA TRP A 212 -9.81 -20.34 5.23
C TRP A 212 -11.25 -20.40 5.74
N THR A 213 -11.63 -21.60 6.19
CA THR A 213 -12.92 -21.90 6.82
C THR A 213 -12.88 -21.73 8.33
N SER A 214 -11.73 -21.40 8.90
CA SER A 214 -11.49 -21.27 10.35
C SER A 214 -10.54 -20.12 10.66
N GLY A 215 -10.70 -19.53 11.84
CA GLY A 215 -10.21 -18.20 12.18
C GLY A 215 -11.44 -17.28 12.28
N SER A 216 -11.54 -16.46 13.31
CA SER A 216 -12.28 -15.19 13.19
C SER A 216 -11.38 -14.22 12.40
N PRO A 217 -11.88 -13.13 11.76
CA PRO A 217 -13.04 -13.38 10.95
C PRO A 217 -12.60 -14.45 9.94
N SER A 218 -13.39 -15.52 9.87
CA SER A 218 -13.40 -16.37 8.68
C SER A 218 -13.51 -15.39 7.54
N CYS A 219 -12.76 -15.57 6.44
CA CYS A 219 -12.82 -14.60 5.35
C CYS A 219 -14.29 -14.29 5.10
N ALA A 220 -14.78 -13.05 5.32
CA ALA A 220 -16.22 -12.86 5.57
C ALA A 220 -17.08 -13.33 4.37
N PHE A 221 -16.49 -13.15 3.21
CA PHE A 221 -16.51 -13.94 1.99
C PHE A 221 -17.00 -15.42 2.01
N ALA A 222 -16.55 -16.28 2.93
CA ALA A 222 -16.87 -17.71 3.02
C ALA A 222 -18.19 -18.01 3.74
N THR A 223 -18.66 -17.11 4.61
CA THR A 223 -19.90 -17.27 5.38
C THR A 223 -21.09 -16.53 4.77
N SER A 224 -20.88 -15.81 3.67
CA SER A 224 -21.95 -15.11 3.00
C SER A 224 -22.86 -16.09 2.23
N PRO A 225 -24.20 -15.97 2.32
CA PRO A 225 -25.15 -16.84 1.60
C PRO A 225 -25.00 -16.81 0.07
N GLY A 226 -24.18 -15.91 -0.47
CA GLY A 226 -24.00 -15.69 -1.90
C GLY A 226 -23.20 -16.74 -2.67
N ASN A 227 -22.60 -17.80 -2.10
CA ASN A 227 -21.72 -18.72 -2.87
C ASN A 227 -20.69 -17.97 -3.76
N PHE A 228 -20.14 -16.87 -3.24
CA PHE A 228 -19.26 -16.01 -4.01
C PHE A 228 -17.93 -16.71 -4.34
N PHE A 229 -17.51 -17.63 -3.48
CA PHE A 229 -16.37 -18.51 -3.74
C PHE A 229 -16.86 -19.88 -4.18
N SER A 230 -16.25 -20.40 -5.24
CA SER A 230 -16.39 -21.79 -5.62
C SER A 230 -15.17 -22.56 -5.11
N GLY A 231 -15.33 -23.30 -4.01
CA GLY A 231 -14.24 -24.07 -3.40
C GLY A 231 -13.14 -23.19 -2.77
N GLY A 232 -13.51 -22.07 -2.14
CA GLY A 232 -12.56 -21.14 -1.51
C GLY A 232 -11.78 -20.27 -2.50
N LYS A 233 -12.25 -20.19 -3.76
CA LYS A 233 -11.63 -19.39 -4.82
C LYS A 233 -12.64 -18.45 -5.46
N LEU A 234 -12.16 -17.29 -5.91
CA LEU A 234 -12.96 -16.39 -6.73
C LEU A 234 -13.50 -17.14 -7.95
N ARG A 235 -14.76 -16.90 -8.30
CA ARG A 235 -15.34 -17.53 -9.49
C ARG A 235 -14.63 -17.04 -10.74
N THR A 236 -14.36 -17.99 -11.63
CA THR A 236 -13.88 -17.64 -12.96
C THR A 236 -15.02 -17.10 -13.79
N GLY A 237 -14.79 -16.04 -14.55
CA GLY A 237 -15.82 -15.50 -15.44
C GLY A 237 -15.54 -14.11 -15.94
N THR A 238 -16.62 -13.43 -16.33
CA THR A 238 -16.58 -12.05 -16.79
C THR A 238 -17.29 -11.17 -15.77
N TYR A 239 -16.57 -10.17 -15.30
CA TYR A 239 -17.06 -9.26 -14.29
C TYR A 239 -17.54 -7.95 -14.92
N THR A 240 -18.40 -7.26 -14.19
CA THR A 240 -18.88 -5.91 -14.47
C THR A 240 -18.63 -5.06 -13.23
N ALA A 241 -17.80 -4.04 -13.34
CA ALA A 241 -17.60 -3.06 -12.27
C ALA A 241 -18.32 -1.76 -12.60
N LYS A 242 -18.92 -1.13 -11.59
CA LYS A 242 -19.58 0.17 -11.71
C LYS A 242 -18.96 1.17 -10.75
N TYR A 243 -18.65 2.34 -11.27
CA TYR A 243 -18.05 3.45 -10.53
C TYR A 243 -18.88 4.71 -10.63
N ILE A 244 -18.76 5.56 -9.62
CA ILE A 244 -19.20 6.95 -9.65
C ILE A 244 -17.98 7.85 -9.49
N LEU A 245 -17.99 9.02 -10.14
CA LEU A 245 -16.98 10.06 -9.94
C LEU A 245 -17.46 11.07 -8.90
N LEU A 246 -17.20 10.76 -7.63
CA LEU A 246 -17.63 11.62 -6.52
C LEU A 246 -16.72 12.85 -6.42
N THR A 247 -17.27 14.06 -6.40
CA THR A 247 -16.46 15.29 -6.33
C THR A 247 -16.29 15.79 -4.90
N SER A 248 -15.06 16.02 -4.45
CA SER A 248 -14.83 16.73 -3.18
C SER A 248 -15.28 18.19 -3.27
N ASN A 249 -15.65 18.75 -2.13
CA ASN A 249 -16.01 20.16 -1.93
C ASN A 249 -17.30 20.65 -2.61
N TYR A 250 -17.99 19.79 -3.36
CA TYR A 250 -19.28 20.13 -3.97
C TYR A 250 -20.38 19.22 -3.43
N SER A 251 -21.42 19.80 -2.83
CA SER A 251 -22.63 19.04 -2.47
C SER A 251 -23.39 18.56 -3.71
N THR A 252 -23.38 19.37 -4.77
CA THR A 252 -23.96 19.08 -6.09
C THR A 252 -23.09 19.69 -7.17
N VAL A 253 -23.02 19.08 -8.34
CA VAL A 253 -22.36 19.60 -9.54
C VAL A 253 -23.31 19.52 -10.73
N GLY A 254 -23.15 20.42 -11.69
CA GLY A 254 -23.99 20.43 -12.89
C GLY A 254 -23.73 19.22 -13.79
N ASP A 255 -24.76 18.76 -14.51
CA ASP A 255 -24.68 17.61 -15.43
C ASP A 255 -23.85 17.88 -16.71
N SER A 256 -23.19 19.03 -16.80
CA SER A 256 -22.25 19.36 -17.88
C SER A 256 -20.80 18.94 -17.59
N TYR A 257 -20.49 18.56 -16.36
CA TYR A 257 -19.13 18.20 -15.97
C TYR A 257 -18.94 16.68 -16.02
N SER A 258 -17.89 16.26 -16.69
CA SER A 258 -17.52 14.84 -16.81
C SER A 258 -16.03 14.69 -16.60
N ALA A 259 -15.62 13.47 -16.28
CA ALA A 259 -14.22 13.06 -16.28
C ALA A 259 -14.12 11.60 -16.73
N SER A 260 -12.90 11.21 -17.11
CA SER A 260 -12.58 9.85 -17.49
C SER A 260 -12.18 9.04 -16.25
N VAL A 261 -12.46 7.73 -16.25
CA VAL A 261 -11.91 6.78 -15.28
C VAL A 261 -11.05 5.78 -16.02
N LYS A 262 -9.79 5.65 -15.63
CA LYS A 262 -8.93 4.54 -16.02
C LYS A 262 -9.04 3.45 -14.96
N LEU A 263 -9.64 2.32 -15.30
CA LEU A 263 -9.70 1.15 -14.45
C LEU A 263 -8.60 0.17 -14.86
N THR A 264 -7.68 -0.14 -13.94
CA THR A 264 -6.70 -1.22 -14.10
C THR A 264 -7.12 -2.40 -13.25
N ILE A 265 -7.37 -3.55 -13.89
CA ILE A 265 -7.54 -4.83 -13.21
C ILE A 265 -6.18 -5.53 -13.13
N ILE A 266 -5.83 -5.98 -11.93
CA ILE A 266 -4.63 -6.77 -11.65
C ILE A 266 -5.11 -8.11 -11.10
N ARG A 267 -4.60 -9.21 -11.66
CA ARG A 267 -4.99 -10.56 -11.29
C ARG A 267 -3.75 -11.31 -10.86
N LYS A 268 -3.70 -11.74 -9.60
CA LYS A 268 -2.68 -12.65 -9.09
C LYS A 268 -3.22 -14.07 -9.20
N LYS A 269 -2.50 -14.93 -9.92
CA LYS A 269 -2.68 -16.37 -9.89
C LYS A 269 -1.57 -16.97 -9.04
N ASP A 270 -1.91 -17.74 -8.01
CA ASP A 270 -0.92 -18.28 -7.08
C ASP A 270 -1.29 -19.68 -6.60
N GLY A 271 -0.51 -20.65 -7.09
CA GLY A 271 -0.68 -22.07 -6.78
C GLY A 271 0.10 -22.55 -5.56
N ASN A 272 0.84 -21.70 -4.88
CA ASN A 272 1.77 -22.09 -3.80
C ASN A 272 1.07 -22.31 -2.45
N ALA A 273 -0.18 -22.79 -2.45
CA ALA A 273 -0.91 -23.02 -1.20
C ALA A 273 -0.29 -24.15 -0.38
N GLY A 274 0.08 -23.83 0.87
CA GLY A 274 0.54 -24.80 1.87
C GLY A 274 2.03 -25.15 1.82
N SER A 275 2.86 -24.53 0.97
CA SER A 275 4.29 -24.88 0.85
C SER A 275 5.22 -24.28 1.91
N GLY A 276 4.70 -23.49 2.86
CA GLY A 276 5.52 -22.79 3.86
C GLY A 276 6.48 -21.74 3.25
N SER A 277 6.38 -21.47 1.94
CA SER A 277 7.08 -20.41 1.24
C SER A 277 6.08 -19.28 0.97
N ASN A 278 5.95 -18.36 1.92
CA ASN A 278 5.32 -17.08 1.63
C ASN A 278 6.21 -16.38 0.58
N GLY A 279 5.61 -15.74 -0.42
CA GLY A 279 6.35 -15.22 -1.57
C GLY A 279 7.39 -14.15 -1.19
N ALA A 280 8.04 -13.58 -2.20
CA ALA A 280 8.96 -12.46 -2.02
C ALA A 280 8.36 -11.16 -2.53
N LEU A 281 8.81 -10.06 -1.93
CA LEU A 281 8.44 -8.70 -2.30
C LEU A 281 9.70 -7.91 -2.70
N ASP A 282 9.67 -7.24 -3.85
CA ASP A 282 10.71 -6.27 -4.21
C ASP A 282 10.47 -4.91 -3.55
N ILE A 283 11.52 -4.10 -3.43
CA ILE A 283 11.41 -2.72 -2.93
C ILE A 283 12.10 -1.77 -3.89
N ASN A 284 11.42 -0.71 -4.29
CA ASN A 284 12.04 0.44 -4.97
C ASN A 284 12.32 1.53 -3.94
N VAL A 285 13.58 1.72 -3.58
CA VAL A 285 14.03 2.78 -2.67
C VAL A 285 14.32 4.03 -3.48
N ILE A 286 13.57 5.09 -3.24
CA ILE A 286 13.61 6.33 -4.02
C ILE A 286 14.11 7.46 -3.12
N PHE A 287 15.34 7.92 -3.35
CA PHE A 287 15.91 9.07 -2.64
C PHE A 287 15.38 10.37 -3.26
N VAL A 288 14.70 11.17 -2.44
CA VAL A 288 14.00 12.38 -2.90
C VAL A 288 14.86 13.62 -2.63
N GLY A 289 15.42 14.19 -3.70
CA GLY A 289 16.20 15.41 -3.68
C GLY A 289 17.69 15.21 -3.38
N ASN A 290 18.51 16.17 -3.83
CA ASN A 290 19.98 16.09 -3.80
C ASN A 290 20.53 15.99 -2.38
N LYS A 291 19.82 16.54 -1.38
CA LYS A 291 20.22 16.45 0.02
C LYS A 291 20.22 15.01 0.53
N VAL A 292 19.10 14.29 0.38
CA VAL A 292 18.98 12.89 0.79
C VAL A 292 19.94 12.02 -0.01
N ILE A 293 20.06 12.28 -1.32
CA ILE A 293 21.01 11.59 -2.21
C ILE A 293 22.45 11.77 -1.68
N ASN A 294 22.90 13.00 -1.44
CA ASN A 294 24.25 13.25 -0.92
C ASN A 294 24.51 12.54 0.42
N GLN A 295 23.52 12.51 1.33
CA GLN A 295 23.66 11.75 2.58
C GLN A 295 23.79 10.24 2.32
N SER A 296 22.96 9.69 1.43
CA SER A 296 22.96 8.26 1.07
C SER A 296 24.28 7.79 0.43
N ARG A 297 25.01 8.69 -0.23
CA ARG A 297 26.25 8.38 -0.96
C ARG A 297 27.50 8.33 -0.08
N THR A 298 27.44 8.86 1.14
CA THR A 298 28.54 8.76 2.12
C THR A 298 28.69 7.32 2.64
N ASP A 299 29.89 6.93 3.07
CA ASP A 299 30.11 5.60 3.67
C ASP A 299 29.23 5.35 4.90
N LYS A 300 28.95 6.42 5.65
CA LYS A 300 28.05 6.37 6.81
C LYS A 300 26.59 6.19 6.40
N GLY A 301 26.15 6.92 5.38
CA GLY A 301 24.81 6.79 4.81
C GLY A 301 24.54 5.40 4.23
N LYS A 302 25.51 4.82 3.51
CA LYS A 302 25.42 3.45 2.98
C LYS A 302 25.30 2.41 4.09
N GLN A 303 26.16 2.48 5.10
CA GLN A 303 26.07 1.63 6.29
C GLN A 303 24.68 1.73 6.95
N ASN A 304 24.17 2.95 7.11
CA ASN A 304 22.86 3.17 7.72
C ASN A 304 21.73 2.66 6.81
N LEU A 305 21.83 2.75 5.49
CA LEU A 305 20.82 2.17 4.60
C LEU A 305 20.82 0.64 4.65
N ASP A 306 21.99 0.00 4.66
CA ASP A 306 22.09 -1.46 4.82
C ASP A 306 21.50 -1.92 6.16
N ALA A 307 21.82 -1.21 7.26
CA ALA A 307 21.25 -1.49 8.57
C ALA A 307 19.73 -1.27 8.61
N LEU A 308 19.22 -0.21 7.98
CA LEU A 308 17.80 0.11 7.92
C LEU A 308 17.01 -0.98 7.19
N PHE A 309 17.45 -1.38 6.00
CA PHE A 309 16.77 -2.42 5.22
C PHE A 309 17.03 -3.83 5.76
N THR A 310 18.06 -4.03 6.57
CA THR A 310 18.21 -5.24 7.40
C THR A 310 17.08 -5.34 8.44
N HIS A 311 16.66 -4.22 9.06
CA HIS A 311 15.47 -4.22 9.93
C HIS A 311 14.21 -4.57 9.17
N VAL A 312 14.00 -3.94 8.01
CA VAL A 312 12.83 -4.24 7.16
C VAL A 312 12.79 -5.71 6.76
N TYR A 313 13.93 -6.27 6.32
CA TYR A 313 14.05 -7.69 6.03
C TYR A 313 13.69 -8.56 7.24
N ASN A 314 14.22 -8.22 8.42
CA ASN A 314 13.94 -8.98 9.63
C ASN A 314 12.46 -8.91 10.03
N HIS A 315 11.83 -7.74 9.91
CA HIS A 315 10.43 -7.55 10.25
C HIS A 315 9.47 -8.35 9.37
N TYR A 316 9.76 -8.49 8.07
CA TYR A 316 8.92 -9.26 7.15
C TYR A 316 9.24 -10.75 7.16
N TYR A 317 10.50 -11.13 7.37
CA TYR A 317 10.92 -12.52 7.25
C TYR A 317 11.25 -13.17 8.60
N THR A 318 12.29 -12.72 9.29
CA THR A 318 12.89 -13.48 10.41
C THR A 318 12.12 -13.37 11.72
N GLN A 319 11.34 -12.30 11.90
CA GLN A 319 10.53 -12.05 13.10
C GLN A 319 9.06 -12.46 12.91
N ASN A 320 8.77 -13.27 11.89
CA ASN A 320 7.46 -13.84 11.65
C ASN A 320 7.49 -15.36 11.75
N SER A 321 6.33 -15.93 12.05
CA SER A 321 6.12 -17.37 11.93
C SER A 321 6.40 -17.82 10.49
N ALA A 322 6.86 -19.06 10.31
CA ALA A 322 7.10 -19.60 8.97
C ALA A 322 5.86 -19.52 8.04
N SER A 323 4.65 -19.49 8.61
CA SER A 323 3.38 -19.31 7.88
C SER A 323 3.07 -17.87 7.45
N THR A 324 3.86 -16.88 7.88
CA THR A 324 3.66 -15.45 7.54
C THR A 324 4.92 -14.71 7.10
N ALA A 325 6.09 -15.35 7.20
CA ALA A 325 7.39 -14.82 6.82
C ALA A 325 7.52 -14.57 5.31
N ILE A 326 7.31 -13.33 4.88
CA ILE A 326 7.49 -12.86 3.49
C ILE A 326 8.95 -12.48 3.28
N LYS A 327 9.55 -13.02 2.23
CA LYS A 327 10.94 -12.68 1.89
C LYS A 327 11.01 -11.33 1.19
N LEU A 328 12.19 -10.71 1.21
CA LEU A 328 12.47 -9.60 0.30
C LEU A 328 13.21 -10.11 -0.93
N GLY A 329 12.75 -9.73 -2.10
CA GLY A 329 13.36 -10.01 -3.40
C GLY A 329 14.56 -9.11 -3.66
N THR A 330 14.47 -8.32 -4.72
CA THR A 330 15.42 -7.27 -5.10
C THR A 330 15.08 -5.94 -4.44
N ILE A 331 16.11 -5.24 -3.95
CA ILE A 331 16.02 -3.81 -3.61
C ILE A 331 16.60 -2.99 -4.75
N ASN A 332 15.74 -2.24 -5.45
CA ASN A 332 16.12 -1.31 -6.51
C ASN A 332 16.33 0.09 -5.93
N VAL A 333 17.32 0.82 -6.41
CA VAL A 333 17.64 2.18 -5.94
C VAL A 333 17.41 3.18 -7.06
N TYR A 334 16.67 4.25 -6.74
CA TYR A 334 16.37 5.37 -7.61
C TYR A 334 16.75 6.68 -6.94
N GLU A 335 17.36 7.59 -7.69
CA GLU A 335 17.74 8.91 -7.22
C GLU A 335 16.93 9.96 -7.98
N TRP A 336 15.96 10.57 -7.31
CA TRP A 336 15.16 11.65 -7.88
C TRP A 336 15.85 12.99 -7.59
N THR A 337 16.72 13.40 -8.51
CA THR A 337 17.59 14.57 -8.34
C THR A 337 16.84 15.89 -8.45
N CYS A 338 17.49 16.96 -7.98
CA CYS A 338 17.03 18.35 -8.11
C CYS A 338 16.76 18.75 -9.57
N GLU A 339 17.61 18.34 -10.52
CA GLU A 339 17.44 18.63 -11.95
C GLU A 339 16.15 18.02 -12.51
N ASN A 340 15.67 16.94 -11.89
CA ASN A 340 14.41 16.28 -12.22
C ASN A 340 13.25 16.71 -11.30
N GLY A 341 13.44 17.76 -10.49
CA GLY A 341 12.42 18.31 -9.61
C GLY A 341 12.28 17.64 -8.24
N GLY A 342 13.16 16.69 -7.87
CA GLY A 342 13.07 15.95 -6.61
C GLY A 342 13.15 16.82 -5.36
N ASP A 343 13.91 17.92 -5.40
CA ASP A 343 14.04 18.85 -4.28
C ASP A 343 12.70 19.52 -3.90
N SER A 344 11.78 19.68 -4.86
CA SER A 344 10.42 20.20 -4.59
C SER A 344 9.56 19.27 -3.74
N TYR A 345 9.98 18.01 -3.57
CA TYR A 345 9.28 16.99 -2.78
C TYR A 345 10.11 16.48 -1.59
N ALA A 346 11.34 16.97 -1.40
CA ALA A 346 12.20 16.53 -0.32
C ALA A 346 11.64 16.89 1.06
N THR A 347 10.84 17.96 1.16
CA THR A 347 10.04 18.29 2.35
C THR A 347 8.59 18.38 1.91
N ILE A 348 7.73 17.50 2.44
CA ILE A 348 6.36 17.36 1.98
C ILE A 348 5.37 17.51 3.13
N SER A 349 4.23 18.15 2.89
CA SER A 349 3.13 18.16 3.86
C SER A 349 2.33 16.86 3.75
N THR A 350 1.68 16.42 4.82
CA THR A 350 0.75 15.27 4.76
C THR A 350 -0.33 15.48 3.71
N SER A 351 -0.81 16.72 3.51
CA SER A 351 -1.82 17.05 2.50
C SER A 351 -1.31 17.00 1.05
N ASP A 352 0.00 17.09 0.85
CA ASP A 352 0.64 17.07 -0.47
C ASP A 352 1.38 15.76 -0.77
N ALA A 353 1.41 14.80 0.16
CA ALA A 353 2.11 13.53 0.00
C ALA A 353 1.69 12.77 -1.27
N TYR A 354 0.42 12.86 -1.67
CA TYR A 354 -0.08 12.27 -2.92
C TYR A 354 0.68 12.77 -4.17
N LYS A 355 1.15 14.02 -4.18
CA LYS A 355 1.92 14.57 -5.30
C LYS A 355 3.31 13.94 -5.38
N LEU A 356 3.93 13.69 -4.23
CA LEU A 356 5.19 12.94 -4.14
C LEU A 356 5.00 11.53 -4.71
N PHE A 357 3.96 10.80 -4.27
CA PHE A 357 3.67 9.45 -4.75
C PHE A 357 3.43 9.44 -6.25
N GLN A 358 2.60 10.35 -6.76
CA GLN A 358 2.29 10.45 -8.17
C GLN A 358 3.52 10.76 -9.03
N ALA A 359 4.24 11.85 -8.73
CA ALA A 359 5.35 12.29 -9.56
C ALA A 359 6.59 11.38 -9.40
N GLY A 360 6.85 10.90 -8.19
CA GLY A 360 8.02 10.08 -7.87
C GLY A 360 7.90 8.65 -8.37
N SER A 361 6.75 8.01 -8.20
CA SER A 361 6.55 6.64 -8.72
C SER A 361 6.52 6.61 -10.25
N ALA A 362 6.12 7.70 -10.91
CA ALA A 362 6.22 7.82 -12.37
C ALA A 362 7.66 7.78 -12.90
N GLN A 363 8.67 8.00 -12.04
CA GLN A 363 10.09 7.85 -12.39
C GLN A 363 10.54 6.39 -12.40
N VAL A 364 9.75 5.49 -11.83
CA VAL A 364 10.06 4.06 -11.73
C VAL A 364 9.55 3.34 -12.97
N SER A 365 10.34 2.39 -13.48
CA SER A 365 9.98 1.59 -14.65
C SER A 365 8.65 0.87 -14.46
N ALA A 366 7.80 0.89 -15.49
CA ALA A 366 6.54 0.15 -15.51
C ALA A 366 6.73 -1.37 -15.30
N SER A 367 7.91 -1.92 -15.64
CA SER A 367 8.23 -3.34 -15.39
C SER A 367 8.35 -3.71 -13.90
N ALA A 368 8.52 -2.72 -13.02
CA ALA A 368 8.56 -2.93 -11.57
C ALA A 368 7.18 -2.80 -10.91
N GLU A 369 6.15 -2.34 -11.65
CA GLU A 369 4.78 -2.33 -11.16
C GLU A 369 4.35 -3.74 -10.76
N THR A 370 3.51 -3.86 -9.72
CA THR A 370 3.01 -5.14 -9.20
C THR A 370 4.07 -6.12 -8.66
N LYS A 371 5.36 -5.78 -8.69
CA LYS A 371 6.44 -6.58 -8.07
C LYS A 371 7.11 -5.85 -6.91
N ALA A 372 7.26 -4.53 -7.01
CA ALA A 372 8.00 -3.73 -6.04
C ALA A 372 7.16 -2.65 -5.35
N VAL A 373 7.26 -2.56 -4.03
CA VAL A 373 6.71 -1.43 -3.26
C VAL A 373 7.63 -0.21 -3.43
N ASN A 374 7.05 0.93 -3.80
CA ASN A 374 7.79 2.18 -3.88
C ASN A 374 7.93 2.80 -2.48
N VAL A 375 9.17 2.97 -2.03
CA VAL A 375 9.52 3.50 -0.71
C VAL A 375 10.34 4.77 -0.90
N PHE A 376 9.75 5.91 -0.57
CA PHE A 376 10.34 7.25 -0.72
C PHE A 376 11.05 7.68 0.55
N LEU A 377 12.31 8.10 0.42
CA LEU A 377 13.07 8.76 1.47
C LEU A 377 13.06 10.26 1.25
N ALA A 378 12.25 10.96 2.04
CA ALA A 378 12.20 12.40 2.08
C ALA A 378 13.09 12.94 3.22
N THR A 379 13.37 14.24 3.20
CA THR A 379 14.03 14.94 4.31
C THR A 379 13.10 15.02 5.52
N SER A 380 11.84 15.44 5.33
CA SER A 380 10.85 15.52 6.40
C SER A 380 9.42 15.50 5.86
N ILE A 381 8.48 15.11 6.73
CA ILE A 381 7.04 15.20 6.50
C ILE A 381 6.48 16.21 7.49
N THR A 382 5.84 17.27 7.00
CA THR A 382 5.24 18.32 7.83
C THR A 382 3.76 18.04 8.05
N TYR A 383 3.31 18.32 9.27
CA TYR A 383 1.93 18.11 9.71
C TYR A 383 1.45 19.33 10.48
N THR A 384 0.20 19.75 10.25
CA THR A 384 -0.39 20.95 10.85
C THR A 384 -0.93 20.71 12.27
N GLY A 385 -0.87 19.49 12.79
CA GLY A 385 -1.24 19.14 14.16
C GLY A 385 -0.05 19.05 15.12
N THR A 386 -0.28 18.41 16.27
CA THR A 386 0.77 18.12 17.25
C THR A 386 1.49 16.81 16.89
N GLY A 387 2.82 16.77 17.11
CA GLY A 387 3.63 15.58 16.90
C GLY A 387 4.56 15.66 15.69
N THR A 388 5.19 14.54 15.36
CA THR A 388 6.08 14.38 14.21
C THR A 388 5.61 13.19 13.39
N VAL A 389 5.39 13.39 12.09
CA VAL A 389 5.05 12.31 11.17
C VAL A 389 6.35 11.71 10.67
N LEU A 390 6.57 10.43 11.00
CA LEU A 390 7.78 9.70 10.61
C LEU A 390 7.61 9.00 9.25
N GLY A 391 6.38 8.61 8.92
CA GLY A 391 6.02 7.93 7.69
C GLY A 391 4.57 8.14 7.30
N MET A 392 4.24 7.78 6.07
CA MET A 392 2.89 7.75 5.53
C MET A 392 2.83 6.82 4.32
N ALA A 393 1.89 5.88 4.31
CA ALA A 393 1.48 5.17 3.11
C ALA A 393 0.57 6.04 2.22
N GLY A 394 0.72 5.91 0.90
CA GLY A 394 -0.17 6.57 -0.06
C GLY A 394 -1.59 6.03 -0.04
N GLY A 395 -1.81 4.86 0.56
CA GLY A 395 -3.13 4.27 0.70
C GLY A 395 -3.12 2.93 1.44
N ILE A 396 -4.31 2.50 1.91
CA ILE A 396 -4.52 1.19 2.53
C ILE A 396 -5.62 0.41 1.75
N PRO A 397 -5.26 -0.53 0.87
CA PRO A 397 -3.93 -0.74 0.31
C PRO A 397 -3.56 0.39 -0.66
N GLY A 398 -2.27 0.48 -1.00
CA GLY A 398 -1.78 1.44 -1.98
C GLY A 398 -1.93 0.96 -3.42
N ALA A 399 -1.83 1.88 -4.36
CA ALA A 399 -2.01 1.58 -5.78
C ALA A 399 -0.78 0.89 -6.38
N MET A 400 -1.03 -0.24 -7.05
CA MET A 400 0.00 -1.06 -7.69
C MET A 400 0.35 -0.63 -9.11
N VAL A 401 0.07 0.64 -9.41
CA VAL A 401 0.28 1.28 -10.70
C VAL A 401 1.06 2.55 -10.41
N ASN A 402 2.18 2.75 -11.09
CA ASN A 402 3.00 3.93 -10.93
C ASN A 402 2.28 5.16 -11.51
N GLY A 403 2.62 6.34 -11.01
CA GLY A 403 2.01 7.60 -11.45
C GLY A 403 0.66 7.93 -10.80
N THR A 404 0.33 7.28 -9.68
CA THR A 404 -0.93 7.51 -8.95
C THR A 404 -0.66 8.20 -7.62
N GLY A 405 -1.69 8.86 -7.07
CA GLY A 405 -1.59 9.56 -5.79
C GLY A 405 -1.35 8.64 -4.60
N SER A 406 -1.49 7.32 -4.78
CA SER A 406 -1.39 6.32 -3.72
C SER A 406 -0.34 5.23 -4.01
N SER A 407 0.58 5.43 -4.95
CA SER A 407 1.59 4.43 -5.37
C SER A 407 2.94 4.52 -4.67
N GLY A 408 2.92 4.52 -3.34
CA GLY A 408 4.06 4.15 -2.51
C GLY A 408 3.86 4.47 -1.03
N ALA A 409 4.94 4.43 -0.28
CA ALA A 409 5.04 4.88 1.11
C ALA A 409 6.23 5.81 1.26
N VAL A 410 6.11 6.88 2.05
CA VAL A 410 7.17 7.85 2.33
C VAL A 410 7.57 7.79 3.79
N PHE A 411 8.86 7.98 4.06
CA PHE A 411 9.35 8.21 5.41
C PHE A 411 10.37 9.34 5.46
N ALA A 412 10.47 9.96 6.62
CA ALA A 412 11.35 11.07 6.90
C ALA A 412 12.72 10.57 7.37
N SER A 413 13.77 10.84 6.59
CA SER A 413 15.16 10.66 7.02
C SER A 413 15.61 11.66 8.09
N LEU A 414 14.79 12.68 8.35
CA LEU A 414 15.03 13.78 9.29
C LEU A 414 16.37 14.50 9.07
N ASN A 415 16.86 14.48 7.83
CA ASN A 415 18.19 14.99 7.46
C ASN A 415 19.33 14.35 8.28
N LYS A 416 19.20 13.09 8.69
CA LYS A 416 20.16 12.41 9.57
C LYS A 416 20.72 11.11 8.98
N LEU A 417 20.42 10.79 7.72
CA LEU A 417 20.79 9.50 7.13
C LEU A 417 22.29 9.19 7.25
N ASN A 418 23.17 10.20 7.13
CA ASN A 418 24.62 10.05 7.26
C ASN A 418 25.18 10.37 8.67
N THR A 419 24.32 10.65 9.66
CA THR A 419 24.74 10.96 11.03
C THR A 419 24.13 10.01 12.07
N TYR A 420 23.11 9.23 11.70
CA TYR A 420 22.57 8.17 12.54
C TYR A 420 23.64 7.16 12.96
N ASN A 421 23.44 6.52 14.11
CA ASN A 421 24.30 5.49 14.68
C ASN A 421 25.76 5.94 14.86
N PRO A 422 26.04 7.06 15.56
CA PRO A 422 27.38 7.64 15.64
C PRO A 422 28.44 6.70 16.23
N ASN A 423 28.02 5.67 16.98
CA ASN A 423 28.90 4.66 17.57
C ASN A 423 29.36 3.58 16.58
N CYS A 424 28.76 3.49 15.40
CA CYS A 424 29.17 2.56 14.36
C CYS A 424 30.25 3.18 13.46
N THR A 425 31.33 2.43 13.18
CA THR A 425 32.41 2.87 12.29
C THR A 425 31.90 2.97 10.84
N PRO A 426 32.00 4.13 10.16
CA PRO A 426 31.53 4.28 8.78
C PRO A 426 32.09 3.21 7.83
N GLY A 427 31.27 2.71 6.91
CA GLY A 427 31.67 1.70 5.91
C GLY A 427 31.80 0.26 6.41
N SER A 428 31.43 -0.03 7.67
CA SER A 428 31.36 -1.39 8.21
C SER A 428 29.91 -1.80 8.52
N ASP A 429 29.64 -3.04 8.92
CA ASP A 429 28.33 -3.40 9.47
C ASP A 429 28.07 -2.65 10.78
N CYS A 430 26.81 -2.33 11.08
CA CYS A 430 26.41 -1.65 12.32
C CYS A 430 25.55 -2.59 13.17
N PRO A 431 26.15 -3.33 14.13
CA PRO A 431 25.40 -4.23 15.00
C PRO A 431 24.28 -3.53 15.75
N ILE A 432 23.16 -4.23 15.97
CA ILE A 432 21.95 -3.66 16.57
C ILE A 432 22.19 -3.00 17.94
N GLY A 433 23.07 -3.56 18.78
CA GLY A 433 23.41 -3.00 20.08
C GLY A 433 24.24 -1.70 20.05
N LEU A 434 24.72 -1.28 18.88
CA LEU A 434 25.39 0.01 18.66
C LEU A 434 24.50 1.03 17.96
N GLN A 435 23.32 0.60 17.48
CA GLN A 435 22.37 1.48 16.81
C GLN A 435 21.59 2.30 17.84
N GLU A 436 21.26 3.54 17.49
CA GLU A 436 20.44 4.38 18.36
C GLU A 436 18.95 4.07 18.20
N SER A 437 18.17 4.24 19.27
CA SER A 437 16.75 3.86 19.30
C SER A 437 15.93 4.55 18.21
N ALA A 438 16.18 5.84 17.96
CA ALA A 438 15.47 6.60 16.93
C ALA A 438 15.71 6.04 15.51
N PHE A 439 16.86 5.39 15.27
CA PHE A 439 17.15 4.74 14.00
C PHE A 439 16.43 3.38 13.87
N ILE A 440 16.35 2.62 14.96
CA ILE A 440 15.58 1.36 15.00
C ILE A 440 14.08 1.66 14.78
N ASP A 441 13.57 2.72 15.41
CA ASP A 441 12.19 3.19 15.21
C ASP A 441 11.94 3.55 13.75
N MET A 442 12.91 4.17 13.07
CA MET A 442 12.80 4.46 11.63
C MET A 442 12.64 3.18 10.80
N GLY A 443 13.40 2.11 11.08
CA GLY A 443 13.22 0.82 10.40
C GLY A 443 11.85 0.18 10.62
N SER A 444 11.31 0.39 11.83
CA SER A 444 9.95 -0.03 12.16
C SER A 444 8.90 0.80 11.43
N THR A 445 9.08 2.11 11.35
CA THR A 445 8.21 3.00 10.56
C THR A 445 8.19 2.59 9.09
N VAL A 446 9.34 2.31 8.46
CA VAL A 446 9.36 1.85 7.07
C VAL A 446 8.52 0.58 6.90
N SER A 447 8.68 -0.38 7.82
CA SER A 447 7.98 -1.66 7.76
C SER A 447 6.47 -1.51 8.01
N HIS A 448 6.10 -0.61 8.91
CA HIS A 448 4.73 -0.22 9.24
C HIS A 448 4.02 0.41 8.04
N GLU A 449 4.61 1.42 7.41
CA GLU A 449 4.01 2.06 6.23
C GLU A 449 3.92 1.11 5.03
N MET A 450 4.90 0.20 4.88
CA MET A 450 4.79 -0.89 3.91
C MET A 450 3.61 -1.82 4.25
N GLY A 451 3.34 -2.09 5.53
CA GLY A 451 2.21 -2.90 5.98
C GLY A 451 0.88 -2.26 5.60
N HIS A 452 0.74 -0.95 5.81
CA HIS A 452 -0.40 -0.16 5.33
C HIS A 452 -0.56 -0.24 3.82
N PHE A 453 0.52 0.00 3.08
CA PHE A 453 0.53 -0.09 1.62
C PHE A 453 0.12 -1.48 1.11
N LEU A 454 0.45 -2.54 1.85
CA LEU A 454 0.08 -3.91 1.55
C LEU A 454 -1.33 -4.31 2.01
N GLY A 455 -2.05 -3.40 2.70
CA GLY A 455 -3.47 -3.54 3.05
C GLY A 455 -3.75 -3.79 4.53
N LEU A 456 -2.78 -3.61 5.42
CA LEU A 456 -2.98 -3.73 6.86
C LEU A 456 -3.47 -2.43 7.49
N ASN A 457 -4.29 -2.56 8.52
CA ASN A 457 -4.79 -1.47 9.34
C ASN A 457 -4.08 -1.42 10.68
N HIS A 458 -4.28 -0.31 11.41
CA HIS A 458 -3.92 -0.31 12.81
C HIS A 458 -4.83 -1.28 13.58
N PRO A 459 -4.29 -2.12 14.49
CA PRO A 459 -5.10 -2.91 15.42
C PRO A 459 -6.11 -2.06 16.19
N SER A 460 -5.69 -0.85 16.57
CA SER A 460 -6.58 0.19 17.05
C SER A 460 -6.07 1.54 16.60
N GLU A 461 -6.96 2.35 16.05
CA GLU A 461 -6.69 3.72 15.67
C GLU A 461 -6.43 4.59 16.91
N SER A 462 -5.86 5.78 16.69
CA SER A 462 -5.45 6.70 17.76
C SER A 462 -6.53 6.96 18.82
N ALA A 463 -7.82 7.00 18.46
CA ALA A 463 -8.91 7.26 19.40
C ALA A 463 -9.41 6.01 20.16
N GLY A 464 -9.02 4.79 19.76
CA GLY A 464 -9.48 3.55 20.37
C GLY A 464 -10.93 3.17 20.10
N THR A 465 -11.58 3.85 19.17
CA THR A 465 -12.96 3.56 18.76
C THR A 465 -13.05 2.79 17.46
N GLU A 466 -11.96 2.79 16.69
CA GLU A 466 -11.83 2.08 15.42
C GLU A 466 -10.71 1.06 15.54
N HIS A 467 -10.98 -0.15 15.05
CA HIS A 467 -10.08 -1.29 15.12
C HIS A 467 -10.03 -1.96 13.76
N ASP A 468 -8.90 -2.59 13.45
CA ASP A 468 -8.85 -3.48 12.31
C ASP A 468 -9.88 -4.60 12.46
N LYS A 469 -10.21 -5.23 11.33
CA LYS A 469 -11.08 -6.42 11.33
C LYS A 469 -10.27 -7.71 11.56
N LEU A 470 -9.05 -7.48 12.02
CA LEU A 470 -8.13 -8.28 12.80
C LEU A 470 -8.72 -9.02 14.02
N PRO A 471 -8.82 -10.34 14.03
CA PRO A 471 -9.40 -11.14 15.12
C PRO A 471 -8.32 -11.71 16.05
N ASP A 472 -7.12 -11.86 15.51
CA ASP A 472 -5.89 -12.30 16.14
C ASP A 472 -5.00 -11.07 16.37
N THR A 473 -5.54 -9.87 16.25
CA THR A 473 -4.94 -8.62 16.71
C THR A 473 -5.73 -8.12 17.92
N PRO A 474 -5.06 -7.49 18.89
CA PRO A 474 -5.74 -6.96 20.07
C PRO A 474 -6.50 -5.69 19.71
N GLN A 475 -7.68 -5.53 20.30
CA GLN A 475 -8.39 -4.26 20.32
C GLN A 475 -8.08 -3.55 21.62
N CYS A 476 -7.79 -2.26 21.51
CA CYS A 476 -7.50 -1.40 22.64
C CYS A 476 -8.49 -0.24 22.62
N THR A 477 -9.23 -0.08 23.71
CA THR A 477 -10.30 0.94 23.81
C THR A 477 -9.95 2.07 24.77
N THR A 478 -8.95 1.85 25.64
CA THR A 478 -8.52 2.81 26.64
C THR A 478 -7.49 3.79 26.09
N THR A 479 -7.85 5.06 25.98
CA THR A 479 -6.89 6.15 25.72
C THR A 479 -6.10 6.49 26.98
N GLY A 480 -4.82 6.85 26.84
CA GLY A 480 -4.04 7.42 27.94
C GLY A 480 -4.53 8.81 28.35
N SER A 481 -3.80 9.48 29.24
CA SER A 481 -4.08 10.86 29.65
C SER A 481 -4.04 11.89 28.50
N GLY A 482 -3.54 11.51 27.31
CA GLY A 482 -3.42 12.35 26.13
C GLY A 482 -4.53 12.19 25.08
N ALA A 483 -5.65 11.53 25.39
CA ALA A 483 -6.76 11.25 24.44
C ALA A 483 -6.33 10.46 23.18
N VAL A 484 -5.15 9.84 23.21
CA VAL A 484 -4.63 8.97 22.16
C VAL A 484 -4.24 7.65 22.81
N ILE A 485 -4.48 6.56 22.10
CA ILE A 485 -3.96 5.25 22.44
C ILE A 485 -2.46 5.28 22.42
N THR A 486 -1.88 4.83 23.52
CA THR A 486 -0.47 4.48 23.58
C THR A 486 -0.38 2.99 23.84
N ILE A 487 0.74 2.42 23.44
CA ILE A 487 1.12 1.08 23.89
C ILE A 487 0.97 0.96 25.42
N SER A 488 1.35 1.98 26.18
CA SER A 488 1.15 1.97 27.63
C SER A 488 -0.32 1.97 28.09
N SER A 489 -1.25 2.60 27.37
CA SER A 489 -2.68 2.59 27.71
C SER A 489 -3.35 1.25 27.36
N CYS A 490 -2.90 0.61 26.28
CA CYS A 490 -3.38 -0.72 25.89
C CYS A 490 -2.87 -1.85 26.79
N ARG A 491 -1.81 -1.60 27.55
CA ARG A 491 -1.20 -2.57 28.46
C ARG A 491 -2.20 -3.14 29.48
N SER A 492 -3.13 -2.33 29.99
CA SER A 492 -4.09 -2.79 31.00
C SER A 492 -5.06 -3.84 30.48
N GLU A 493 -5.30 -3.86 29.17
CA GLU A 493 -6.24 -4.78 28.52
C GLU A 493 -5.60 -6.15 28.24
N CYS A 494 -4.25 -6.24 28.24
CA CYS A 494 -3.49 -7.50 28.09
C CYS A 494 -3.04 -8.14 29.43
N ASN A 495 -3.36 -7.53 30.57
CA ASN A 495 -2.92 -8.00 31.90
C ASN A 495 -3.42 -9.41 32.28
N SER A 496 -4.46 -9.93 31.63
CA SER A 496 -4.95 -11.29 31.85
C SER A 496 -3.99 -12.38 31.34
N VAL A 497 -3.07 -12.01 30.44
CA VAL A 497 -2.19 -12.96 29.74
C VAL A 497 -0.71 -12.74 30.07
N CYS A 498 -0.35 -11.53 30.50
CA CYS A 498 1.00 -11.18 30.89
C CYS A 498 1.03 -10.75 32.37
N THR A 499 1.66 -11.54 33.24
CA THR A 499 1.60 -11.26 34.69
C THR A 499 2.38 -9.99 35.05
N ALA A 500 1.83 -9.15 35.94
CA ALA A 500 2.45 -7.89 36.36
C ALA A 500 3.91 -8.04 36.85
N SER A 501 4.28 -9.19 37.40
CA SER A 501 5.63 -9.51 37.88
C SER A 501 6.67 -9.71 36.76
N GLN A 502 6.27 -10.17 35.57
CA GLN A 502 7.19 -10.33 34.44
C GLN A 502 7.63 -8.97 33.87
N TYR A 503 6.78 -7.94 34.03
CA TYR A 503 7.00 -6.62 33.44
C TYR A 503 7.91 -5.68 34.23
N ILE A 504 8.09 -5.91 35.53
CA ILE A 504 8.92 -5.03 36.36
C ILE A 504 10.41 -5.22 36.01
N SER A 505 10.78 -6.40 35.52
CA SER A 505 12.14 -6.76 35.11
C SER A 505 12.36 -6.79 33.60
N ASN A 506 11.30 -6.85 32.78
CA ASN A 506 11.40 -6.90 31.32
C ASN A 506 10.17 -6.20 30.70
N PRO A 507 10.29 -5.16 29.85
CA PRO A 507 9.14 -4.44 29.28
C PRO A 507 8.20 -5.26 28.37
N PHE A 508 8.42 -6.56 28.28
CA PHE A 508 8.09 -7.45 27.17
C PHE A 508 7.50 -8.76 27.72
N CYS A 509 6.48 -9.29 27.05
CA CYS A 509 5.70 -10.44 27.48
C CYS A 509 6.10 -11.73 26.75
N SER A 510 6.59 -12.74 27.47
CA SER A 510 7.20 -13.94 26.88
C SER A 510 6.40 -14.61 25.74
N ASP A 511 7.14 -15.07 24.73
CA ASP A 511 6.85 -15.33 23.32
C ASP A 511 5.68 -16.25 22.93
N LYS A 512 4.86 -16.73 23.88
CA LYS A 512 3.79 -17.70 23.59
C LYS A 512 2.37 -17.22 23.91
N SER A 513 2.21 -16.00 24.42
CA SER A 513 0.91 -15.54 24.90
C SER A 513 0.69 -14.02 24.80
N GLU A 514 1.40 -13.31 23.93
CA GLU A 514 1.49 -11.85 23.98
C GLU A 514 0.25 -11.04 23.52
N CYS A 515 -0.92 -11.65 23.32
CA CYS A 515 -2.09 -10.94 22.77
C CYS A 515 -1.79 -10.13 21.50
N GLN A 516 -0.71 -10.45 20.78
CA GLN A 516 -0.27 -9.75 19.56
C GLN A 516 0.03 -8.27 19.80
N PHE A 517 0.48 -7.95 21.02
CA PHE A 517 0.89 -6.61 21.41
C PHE A 517 2.16 -6.11 20.70
N ASN A 518 2.93 -7.04 20.12
CA ASN A 518 4.13 -6.76 19.34
C ASN A 518 3.89 -6.49 17.86
N HIS A 519 2.62 -6.43 17.47
CA HIS A 519 2.24 -6.15 16.10
C HIS A 519 2.79 -4.80 15.64
N ILE A 520 3.51 -4.74 14.53
CA ILE A 520 4.17 -3.51 14.08
C ILE A 520 3.17 -2.43 13.65
N MET A 521 1.95 -2.82 13.32
CA MET A 521 0.90 -1.91 12.83
C MET A 521 0.25 -1.09 13.95
N TRP A 522 0.84 -0.89 15.13
CA TRP A 522 0.27 0.05 16.10
C TRP A 522 0.42 1.51 15.65
N TRP A 523 -0.61 2.34 15.89
CA TRP A 523 -0.60 3.77 15.56
C TRP A 523 0.61 4.53 16.12
N THR A 524 1.06 4.17 17.32
CA THR A 524 2.24 4.79 17.96
C THR A 524 3.48 3.93 17.77
N SER A 525 4.64 4.56 17.57
CA SER A 525 5.92 3.85 17.59
C SER A 525 6.14 3.12 18.92
N LYS A 526 6.63 1.89 18.82
CA LYS A 526 7.00 1.07 19.98
C LYS A 526 8.44 1.33 20.36
N ASN A 527 8.71 1.44 21.66
CA ASN A 527 10.08 1.29 22.16
C ASN A 527 10.48 -0.19 22.06
N TYR A 528 11.30 -0.53 21.07
CA TYR A 528 11.93 -1.85 21.01
C TYR A 528 12.99 -1.98 22.12
N ASN A 529 13.29 -3.20 22.56
CA ASN A 529 14.38 -3.39 23.53
C ASN A 529 15.72 -2.96 22.93
N SER A 530 16.76 -2.87 23.74
CA SER A 530 18.13 -2.55 23.30
C SER A 530 18.73 -3.55 22.30
N SER A 531 18.07 -4.70 22.08
CA SER A 531 18.42 -5.68 21.04
C SER A 531 17.59 -5.53 19.77
N GLY A 532 16.74 -4.49 19.67
CA GLY A 532 15.82 -4.21 18.57
C GLY A 532 14.86 -5.37 18.26
N GLN A 533 14.60 -6.22 19.24
CA GLN A 533 13.67 -7.35 19.13
C GLN A 533 12.33 -6.98 19.78
N GLY A 534 11.24 -7.19 19.06
CA GLY A 534 9.98 -7.56 19.68
C GLY A 534 10.04 -9.05 20.04
N ASP A 535 9.50 -9.43 21.18
CA ASP A 535 9.42 -10.80 21.69
C ASP A 535 8.24 -11.61 21.13
N GLY A 536 7.72 -11.23 19.96
CA GLY A 536 6.59 -11.89 19.31
C GLY A 536 6.60 -11.72 17.79
N ASN A 537 5.64 -12.35 17.11
CA ASN A 537 5.47 -12.17 15.67
C ASN A 537 5.13 -10.72 15.36
N ILE A 538 5.89 -10.09 14.46
CA ILE A 538 5.66 -8.70 14.04
C ILE A 538 4.35 -8.54 13.28
N PHE A 539 3.96 -9.55 12.53
CA PHE A 539 2.65 -9.67 11.91
C PHE A 539 1.88 -10.86 12.49
N SER A 540 0.58 -10.67 12.74
CA SER A 540 -0.31 -11.77 13.09
C SER A 540 -0.43 -12.78 11.94
N THR A 541 -1.03 -13.95 12.19
CA THR A 541 -1.21 -14.97 11.13
C THR A 541 -2.09 -14.43 10.01
N ASN A 542 -3.14 -13.68 10.38
CA ASN A 542 -4.03 -13.08 9.40
C ASN A 542 -3.41 -11.87 8.69
N SER A 543 -2.59 -11.07 9.39
CA SER A 543 -1.85 -9.97 8.75
C SER A 543 -0.90 -10.46 7.67
N GLY A 544 -0.06 -11.46 7.98
CA GLY A 544 0.83 -12.05 6.97
C GLY A 544 0.06 -12.69 5.82
N SER A 545 -1.12 -13.22 6.09
CA SER A 545 -1.98 -13.75 5.05
C SER A 545 -2.54 -12.67 4.13
N ILE A 546 -3.03 -11.54 4.66
CA ILE A 546 -3.47 -10.39 3.82
C ILE A 546 -2.34 -9.95 2.90
N ILE A 547 -1.13 -9.80 3.45
CA ILE A 547 0.03 -9.41 2.65
C ILE A 547 0.33 -10.47 1.56
N ASN A 548 0.23 -11.76 1.88
CA ASN A 548 0.44 -12.84 0.90
C ASN A 548 -0.53 -12.81 -0.28
N TYR A 549 -1.78 -12.38 -0.12
CA TYR A 549 -2.72 -12.24 -1.24
C TYR A 549 -2.45 -11.00 -2.10
N ASN A 550 -1.62 -10.08 -1.63
CA ASN A 550 -1.28 -8.89 -2.37
C ASN A 550 -0.50 -9.28 -3.65
N PRO A 551 -0.87 -8.76 -4.84
CA PRO A 551 -0.15 -9.03 -6.09
C PRO A 551 1.35 -8.72 -6.08
N TYR A 552 1.80 -7.87 -5.16
CA TYR A 552 3.22 -7.61 -4.95
C TYR A 552 4.03 -8.81 -4.42
N VAL A 553 3.40 -9.75 -3.74
CA VAL A 553 4.09 -10.91 -3.15
C VAL A 553 4.06 -12.07 -4.15
N GLN A 554 5.22 -12.45 -4.69
CA GLN A 554 5.38 -13.46 -5.75
C GLN A 554 6.39 -14.54 -5.43
#